data_AF-A0A538KLS0-F1
#
_entry.id   AF-A0A538KLS0-F1
#
_cell.length_a   1.000
_cell.length_b   1.000
_cell.length_c   1.000
_cell.angle_alpha   90.00
_cell.angle_beta   90.00
_cell.angle_gamma   90.00
#
_symmetry.space_group_name_H-M   'P 1'
#
loop_
_entity.id
_entity.type
_entity.pdbx_description
1 polymer ?
#
loop_
_entity_poly.entity_id
_entity_poly.type
_entity_poly.pdbx_seq_one_letter_code
_entity_poly.pdbx_strand_id
1 'polypeptide(L)'
;MPRKRNRKEQMLAMAQYPLDWLEERSGLVGGLKYFLFRKVPGDSGWWHTLGSATLTAFLVQLGTGVILAMYYKPDPNSAYQSVQHITNDVTLGWLVRGMHRWGASVFIILIFFHMARVFLFGAYKYPRELNWIVGALLVPLALLEGFSGYLLPYDQTAYWATVVGININGTAPFLGPFLASFLRGGSEIGPETLARFYSLHMLLLPGAILGLIGLHLYLIVRLGVSSPPWSKEAAGRERDEAPAVPGSGLVSPAPRGVTKRPD
;
A
#
# COMPACT_ATOMS: atom_id res chain seq x y z
N MET A 1 -21.83 -43.28 -21.67
CA MET A 1 -22.26 -42.18 -22.56
C MET A 1 -22.07 -40.84 -21.82
N PRO A 2 -21.41 -39.83 -22.41
CA PRO A 2 -21.27 -38.53 -21.77
C PRO A 2 -22.62 -37.79 -21.75
N ARG A 3 -23.04 -37.36 -20.57
CA ARG A 3 -24.31 -36.64 -20.34
C ARG A 3 -24.26 -35.28 -21.06
N LYS A 4 -25.23 -34.98 -21.93
CA LYS A 4 -25.35 -33.66 -22.59
C LYS A 4 -25.46 -32.56 -21.52
N ARG A 5 -24.57 -31.58 -21.56
CA ARG A 5 -24.62 -30.40 -20.68
C ARG A 5 -25.94 -29.65 -20.86
N ASN A 6 -26.56 -29.26 -19.75
CA ASN A 6 -27.77 -28.43 -19.74
C ASN A 6 -27.45 -27.03 -20.31
N ARG A 7 -28.44 -26.35 -20.90
CA ARG A 7 -28.34 -24.96 -21.41
C ARG A 7 -27.76 -23.99 -20.37
N LYS A 8 -28.09 -24.17 -19.07
CA LYS A 8 -27.48 -23.40 -17.97
C LYS A 8 -25.96 -23.63 -17.85
N GLU A 9 -25.52 -24.87 -17.99
CA GLU A 9 -24.08 -25.24 -17.92
C GLU A 9 -23.32 -24.72 -19.14
N GLN A 10 -23.95 -24.66 -20.32
CA GLN A 10 -23.37 -24.03 -21.51
C GLN A 10 -23.25 -22.52 -21.36
N MET A 11 -24.27 -21.84 -20.81
CA MET A 11 -24.22 -20.40 -20.55
C MET A 11 -23.15 -20.04 -19.52
N LEU A 12 -23.03 -20.82 -18.44
CA LEU A 12 -21.98 -20.63 -17.43
C LEU A 12 -20.58 -20.83 -18.02
N ALA A 13 -20.39 -21.85 -18.85
CA ALA A 13 -19.12 -22.09 -19.54
C ALA A 13 -18.74 -20.93 -20.48
N MET A 14 -19.71 -20.38 -21.23
CA MET A 14 -19.43 -19.19 -22.07
C MET A 14 -19.10 -17.95 -21.23
N ALA A 15 -19.77 -17.76 -20.09
CA ALA A 15 -19.50 -16.64 -19.20
C ALA A 15 -18.13 -16.75 -18.49
N GLN A 16 -17.67 -17.98 -18.21
CA GLN A 16 -16.38 -18.26 -17.57
C GLN A 16 -15.21 -18.31 -18.54
N TYR A 17 -15.45 -18.52 -19.84
CA TYR A 17 -14.40 -18.66 -20.84
C TYR A 17 -13.34 -17.54 -20.81
N PRO A 18 -13.66 -16.23 -20.66
CA PRO A 18 -12.64 -15.19 -20.52
C PRO A 18 -11.79 -15.34 -19.26
N LEU A 19 -12.39 -15.78 -18.15
CA LEU A 19 -11.69 -16.02 -16.88
C LEU A 19 -10.78 -17.25 -16.98
N ASP A 20 -11.26 -18.33 -17.61
CA ASP A 20 -10.48 -19.54 -17.86
C ASP A 20 -9.28 -19.24 -18.78
N TRP A 21 -9.50 -18.46 -19.84
CA TRP A 21 -8.47 -17.98 -20.78
C TRP A 21 -7.38 -17.16 -20.07
N LEU A 22 -7.78 -16.32 -19.11
CA LEU A 22 -6.88 -15.48 -18.32
C LEU A 22 -6.13 -16.33 -17.29
N GLU A 23 -6.82 -17.23 -16.60
CA GLU A 23 -6.23 -18.14 -15.62
C GLU A 23 -5.18 -19.04 -16.27
N GLU A 24 -5.48 -19.63 -17.44
CA GLU A 24 -4.54 -20.50 -18.14
C GLU A 24 -3.23 -19.79 -18.52
N ARG A 25 -3.30 -18.48 -18.83
CA ARG A 25 -2.14 -17.70 -19.28
C ARG A 25 -1.36 -17.06 -18.16
N SER A 26 -2.04 -16.68 -17.08
CA SER A 26 -1.47 -15.78 -16.09
C SER A 26 -1.54 -16.30 -14.66
N GLY A 27 -2.44 -17.25 -14.35
CA GLY A 27 -2.72 -17.69 -12.97
C GLY A 27 -3.24 -16.58 -12.05
N LEU A 28 -3.61 -15.41 -12.60
CA LEU A 28 -3.99 -14.23 -11.81
C LEU A 28 -5.31 -14.42 -11.07
N VAL A 29 -6.26 -15.18 -11.66
CA VAL A 29 -7.58 -15.40 -11.03
C VAL A 29 -7.42 -16.29 -9.81
N GLY A 30 -6.63 -17.36 -9.92
CA GLY A 30 -6.25 -18.23 -8.81
C GLY A 30 -5.48 -17.47 -7.71
N GLY A 31 -4.49 -16.67 -8.09
CA GLY A 31 -3.70 -15.84 -7.16
C GLY A 31 -4.55 -14.83 -6.40
N LEU A 32 -5.45 -14.11 -7.09
CA LEU A 32 -6.35 -13.14 -6.48
C LEU A 32 -7.37 -13.83 -5.56
N LYS A 33 -7.91 -14.99 -5.97
CA LYS A 33 -8.83 -15.77 -5.13
C LYS A 33 -8.12 -16.26 -3.87
N TYR A 34 -6.89 -16.75 -3.99
CA TYR A 34 -6.07 -17.13 -2.83
C TYR A 34 -5.86 -15.95 -1.89
N PHE A 35 -5.53 -14.77 -2.43
CA PHE A 35 -5.35 -13.55 -1.63
C PHE A 35 -6.64 -13.15 -0.88
N LEU A 36 -7.77 -13.07 -1.58
CA LEU A 36 -9.04 -12.56 -1.03
C LEU A 36 -9.74 -13.54 -0.09
N PHE A 37 -9.65 -14.85 -0.37
CA PHE A 37 -10.43 -15.87 0.33
C PHE A 37 -9.58 -16.81 1.20
N ARG A 38 -8.32 -16.44 1.49
CA ARG A 38 -7.54 -17.18 2.48
C ARG A 38 -8.22 -17.17 3.85
N LYS A 39 -8.04 -18.27 4.58
CA LYS A 39 -8.52 -18.35 5.96
C LYS A 39 -7.63 -17.50 6.87
N VAL A 40 -8.27 -16.72 7.72
CA VAL A 40 -7.64 -15.89 8.75
C VAL A 40 -7.98 -16.53 10.11
N PRO A 41 -7.12 -16.42 11.14
CA PRO A 41 -7.42 -16.96 12.46
C PRO A 41 -8.80 -16.52 12.97
N GLY A 42 -9.62 -17.46 13.46
CA GLY A 42 -11.00 -17.17 13.89
C GLY A 42 -11.09 -16.28 15.14
N ASP A 43 -9.98 -16.12 15.86
CA ASP A 43 -9.80 -15.23 17.00
C ASP A 43 -9.28 -13.82 16.61
N SER A 44 -9.25 -13.51 15.31
CA SER A 44 -8.91 -12.17 14.82
C SER A 44 -9.99 -11.16 15.19
N GLY A 45 -9.57 -10.03 15.77
CA GLY A 45 -10.47 -8.94 16.15
C GLY A 45 -10.19 -7.65 15.38
N TRP A 46 -10.78 -6.55 15.84
CA TRP A 46 -10.60 -5.22 15.24
C TRP A 46 -9.14 -4.78 15.12
N TRP A 47 -8.27 -5.17 16.06
CA TRP A 47 -6.84 -4.87 15.99
C TRP A 47 -6.14 -5.41 14.74
N HIS A 48 -6.68 -6.46 14.11
CA HIS A 48 -6.14 -7.05 12.88
C HIS A 48 -6.52 -6.27 11.63
N THR A 49 -7.50 -5.36 11.70
CA THR A 49 -7.91 -4.52 10.57
C THR A 49 -7.05 -3.27 10.41
N LEU A 50 -6.17 -2.97 11.37
CA LEU A 50 -5.31 -1.78 11.30
C LEU A 50 -4.43 -1.78 10.05
N GLY A 51 -3.89 -2.93 9.65
CA GLY A 51 -3.06 -3.03 8.45
C GLY A 51 -3.83 -2.71 7.16
N SER A 52 -5.06 -3.22 7.02
CA SER A 52 -5.91 -2.89 5.87
C SER A 52 -6.43 -1.46 5.92
N ALA A 53 -6.71 -0.91 7.11
CA ALA A 53 -7.06 0.49 7.27
C ALA A 53 -5.92 1.42 6.84
N THR A 54 -4.68 1.12 7.23
CA THR A 54 -3.47 1.85 6.78
C THR A 54 -3.33 1.77 5.26
N LEU A 55 -3.51 0.60 4.65
CA LEU A 55 -3.47 0.43 3.20
C LEU A 55 -4.55 1.26 2.50
N THR A 56 -5.79 1.23 2.99
CA THR A 56 -6.88 2.03 2.44
C THR A 56 -6.59 3.52 2.53
N ALA A 57 -6.07 4.00 3.67
CA ALA A 57 -5.69 5.40 3.83
C ALA A 57 -4.61 5.80 2.80
N PHE A 58 -3.60 4.95 2.57
CA PHE A 58 -2.58 5.16 1.54
C PHE A 58 -3.18 5.19 0.12
N LEU A 59 -4.08 4.28 -0.22
CA LEU A 59 -4.75 4.26 -1.52
C LEU A 59 -5.60 5.53 -1.75
N VAL A 60 -6.26 6.03 -0.70
CA VAL A 60 -6.94 7.33 -0.74
C VAL A 60 -5.95 8.46 -0.99
N GLN A 61 -4.76 8.45 -0.36
CA GLN A 61 -3.71 9.44 -0.62
C GLN A 61 -3.24 9.40 -2.07
N LEU A 62 -3.01 8.22 -2.65
CA LEU A 62 -2.64 8.07 -4.05
C LEU A 62 -3.71 8.63 -4.99
N GLY A 63 -4.97 8.22 -4.80
CA GLY A 63 -6.07 8.65 -5.67
C GLY A 63 -6.30 10.17 -5.60
N THR A 64 -6.35 10.71 -4.38
CA THR A 64 -6.52 12.16 -4.18
C THR A 64 -5.31 12.95 -4.65
N GLY A 65 -4.08 12.46 -4.43
CA GLY A 65 -2.84 13.11 -4.86
C GLY A 65 -2.75 13.22 -6.39
N VAL A 66 -3.08 12.15 -7.12
CA VAL A 66 -3.15 12.18 -8.58
C VAL A 66 -4.15 13.21 -9.09
N ILE A 67 -5.33 13.30 -8.48
CA ILE A 67 -6.34 14.31 -8.86
C ILE A 67 -5.80 15.73 -8.59
N LEU A 68 -5.19 15.97 -7.42
CA LEU A 68 -4.63 17.29 -7.08
C LEU A 68 -3.50 17.70 -8.02
N ALA A 69 -2.65 16.75 -8.43
CA ALA A 69 -1.55 16.97 -9.36
C ALA A 69 -2.00 17.45 -10.74
N MET A 70 -3.25 17.17 -11.15
CA MET A 70 -3.80 17.68 -12.42
C MET A 70 -4.04 19.21 -12.40
N TYR A 71 -4.12 19.83 -11.23
CA TYR A 71 -4.41 21.26 -11.05
C TYR A 71 -3.27 22.04 -10.39
N TYR A 72 -2.39 21.36 -9.67
CA TYR A 72 -1.29 21.97 -8.92
C TYR A 72 -0.17 22.48 -9.84
N LYS A 73 0.42 23.63 -9.49
CA LYS A 73 1.56 24.22 -10.21
C LYS A 73 2.80 24.25 -9.29
N PRO A 74 3.84 23.44 -9.52
CA PRO A 74 5.03 23.36 -8.68
C PRO A 74 6.02 24.52 -8.94
N ASP A 75 5.56 25.76 -8.82
CA ASP A 75 6.36 26.97 -9.00
C ASP A 75 6.10 27.96 -7.85
N PRO A 76 7.14 28.54 -7.21
CA PRO A 76 6.97 29.45 -6.07
C PRO A 76 6.01 30.62 -6.28
N ASN A 77 5.90 31.14 -7.51
CA ASN A 77 5.04 32.30 -7.80
C ASN A 77 3.57 31.91 -7.95
N SER A 78 3.28 30.62 -8.18
CA SER A 78 1.93 30.14 -8.52
C SER A 78 1.43 28.95 -7.68
N ALA A 79 2.28 28.30 -6.89
CA ALA A 79 1.94 27.12 -6.10
C ALA A 79 0.81 27.40 -5.10
N TYR A 80 0.98 28.44 -4.27
CA TYR A 80 -0.04 28.82 -3.30
C TYR A 80 -1.37 29.19 -3.97
N GLN A 81 -1.33 29.97 -5.06
CA GLN A 81 -2.52 30.35 -5.81
C GLN A 81 -3.21 29.13 -6.45
N SER A 82 -2.45 28.15 -6.95
CA SER A 82 -3.01 26.91 -7.50
C SER A 82 -3.75 26.09 -6.42
N VAL A 83 -3.24 26.06 -5.19
CA VAL A 83 -3.91 25.39 -4.06
C VAL A 83 -5.18 26.14 -3.64
N GLN A 84 -5.19 27.47 -3.69
CA GLN A 84 -6.40 28.27 -3.46
C GLN A 84 -7.45 28.00 -4.54
N HIS A 85 -7.03 27.96 -5.81
CA HIS A 85 -7.90 27.64 -6.94
C HIS A 85 -8.55 26.25 -6.79
N ILE A 86 -7.75 25.23 -6.46
CA ILE A 86 -8.27 23.88 -6.14
C ILE A 86 -9.32 23.93 -5.03
N THR A 87 -9.08 24.73 -3.99
CA THR A 87 -9.97 24.78 -2.83
C THR A 87 -11.28 25.48 -3.15
N ASN A 88 -11.22 26.61 -3.86
CA ASN A 88 -12.34 27.55 -3.95
C ASN A 88 -13.13 27.42 -5.26
N ASP A 89 -12.46 27.05 -6.36
CA ASP A 89 -13.03 27.18 -7.70
C ASP A 89 -13.30 25.82 -8.37
N VAL A 90 -12.49 24.80 -8.07
CA VAL A 90 -12.67 23.45 -8.63
C VAL A 90 -13.84 22.74 -7.94
N THR A 91 -14.76 22.18 -8.73
CA THR A 91 -15.90 21.42 -8.20
C THR A 91 -15.43 20.27 -7.31
N LEU A 92 -15.87 20.26 -6.05
CA LEU A 92 -15.43 19.34 -4.99
C LEU A 92 -13.92 19.35 -4.69
N GLY A 93 -13.17 20.34 -5.17
CA GLY A 93 -11.73 20.41 -4.95
C GLY A 93 -11.36 20.61 -3.47
N TRP A 94 -12.16 21.35 -2.70
CA TRP A 94 -12.03 21.43 -1.23
C TRP A 94 -12.14 20.06 -0.55
N LEU A 95 -13.00 19.17 -1.05
CA LEU A 95 -13.23 17.85 -0.49
C LEU A 95 -12.04 16.94 -0.80
N VAL A 96 -11.60 16.90 -2.07
CA VAL A 96 -10.43 16.10 -2.48
C VAL A 96 -9.17 16.55 -1.74
N ARG A 97 -8.93 17.87 -1.67
CA ARG A 97 -7.82 18.44 -0.90
C ARG A 97 -7.94 18.14 0.59
N GLY A 98 -9.15 18.21 1.15
CA GLY A 98 -9.43 17.86 2.53
C GLY A 98 -9.12 16.39 2.83
N MET A 99 -9.58 15.47 1.98
CA MET A 99 -9.29 14.04 2.08
C MET A 99 -7.79 13.76 1.98
N HIS A 100 -7.05 14.47 1.13
CA HIS A 100 -5.60 14.34 1.04
C HIS A 100 -4.94 14.83 2.34
N ARG A 101 -5.18 16.09 2.73
CA ARG A 101 -4.55 16.69 3.92
C ARG A 101 -4.87 15.96 5.22
N TRP A 102 -6.15 15.68 5.49
CA TRP A 102 -6.55 15.00 6.73
C TRP A 102 -6.33 13.49 6.66
N GLY A 103 -6.47 12.90 5.47
CA GLY A 103 -6.18 11.49 5.27
C GLY A 103 -4.70 11.15 5.46
N ALA A 104 -3.78 12.09 5.17
CA ALA A 104 -2.36 11.93 5.52
C ALA A 104 -2.17 11.79 7.03
N SER A 105 -2.85 12.59 7.86
CA SER A 105 -2.81 12.44 9.32
C SER A 105 -3.38 11.10 9.78
N VAL A 106 -4.51 10.67 9.20
CA VAL A 106 -5.11 9.35 9.48
C VAL A 106 -4.15 8.22 9.10
N PHE A 107 -3.51 8.30 7.94
CA PHE A 107 -2.51 7.32 7.49
C PHE A 107 -1.35 7.19 8.48
N ILE A 108 -0.79 8.31 8.94
CA ILE A 108 0.30 8.31 9.93
C ILE A 108 -0.16 7.73 11.27
N ILE A 109 -1.34 8.11 11.77
CA ILE A 109 -1.86 7.56 13.03
C ILE A 109 -2.06 6.04 12.91
N LEU A 110 -2.64 5.58 11.80
CA LEU A 110 -2.90 4.16 11.57
C LEU A 110 -1.62 3.34 11.43
N ILE A 111 -0.58 3.83 10.73
CA ILE A 111 0.68 3.07 10.61
C ILE A 111 1.36 2.90 11.97
N PHE A 112 1.31 3.92 12.85
CA PHE A 112 1.82 3.79 14.22
C PHE A 112 0.99 2.81 15.06
N PHE A 113 -0.34 2.86 15.00
CA PHE A 113 -1.18 1.88 15.70
C PHE A 113 -0.97 0.46 15.18
N HIS A 114 -0.82 0.31 13.86
CA HIS A 114 -0.52 -0.98 13.26
C HIS A 114 0.83 -1.53 13.75
N MET A 115 1.88 -0.70 13.74
CA MET A 115 3.19 -1.06 14.28
C MET A 115 3.12 -1.44 15.76
N ALA A 116 2.44 -0.63 16.58
CA ALA A 116 2.26 -0.89 18.00
C ALA A 116 1.56 -2.23 18.25
N ARG A 117 0.48 -2.52 17.50
CA ARG A 117 -0.20 -3.82 17.56
C ARG A 117 0.76 -4.95 17.22
N VAL A 118 1.52 -4.85 16.13
CA VAL A 118 2.45 -5.92 15.71
C VAL A 118 3.51 -6.17 16.77
N PHE A 119 4.03 -5.11 17.40
CA PHE A 119 4.99 -5.20 18.48
C PHE A 119 4.40 -5.83 19.75
N LEU A 120 3.29 -5.28 20.25
CA LEU A 120 2.64 -5.76 21.48
C LEU A 120 2.12 -7.19 21.34
N PHE A 121 1.72 -7.60 20.13
CA PHE A 121 1.18 -8.94 19.90
C PHE A 121 2.29 -9.95 19.59
N GLY A 122 3.57 -9.52 19.55
CA GLY A 122 4.70 -10.38 19.18
C GLY A 122 4.60 -10.92 17.76
N ALA A 123 3.84 -10.27 16.88
CA ALA A 123 3.55 -10.75 15.53
C ALA A 123 4.76 -10.69 14.58
N TYR A 124 5.82 -9.98 14.98
CA TYR A 124 7.11 -9.90 14.29
C TYR A 124 8.03 -11.11 14.52
N LYS A 125 7.75 -11.94 15.53
CA LYS A 125 8.56 -13.12 15.85
C LYS A 125 8.50 -14.16 14.73
N TYR A 126 9.41 -15.13 14.78
CA TYR A 126 9.48 -16.26 13.84
C TYR A 126 8.11 -16.76 13.40
N PRO A 127 7.85 -16.94 12.08
CA PRO A 127 8.75 -16.73 10.93
C PRO A 127 8.60 -15.36 10.23
N ARG A 128 8.14 -14.31 10.94
CA ARG A 128 7.71 -13.01 10.35
C ARG A 128 8.70 -11.86 10.51
N GLU A 129 9.96 -12.14 10.82
CA GLU A 129 11.00 -11.14 11.05
C GLU A 129 11.23 -10.27 9.80
N LEU A 130 11.28 -10.89 8.62
CA LEU A 130 11.44 -10.15 7.36
C LEU A 130 10.25 -9.23 7.09
N ASN A 131 9.03 -9.68 7.41
CA ASN A 131 7.83 -8.86 7.23
C ASN A 131 7.85 -7.64 8.17
N TRP A 132 8.38 -7.82 9.39
CA TRP A 132 8.59 -6.72 10.32
C TRP A 132 9.65 -5.73 9.84
N ILE A 133 10.79 -6.19 9.30
CA ILE A 133 11.82 -5.29 8.75
C ILE A 133 11.24 -4.44 7.62
N VAL A 134 10.50 -5.04 6.70
CA VAL A 134 9.82 -4.30 5.62
C VAL A 134 8.82 -3.28 6.19
N GLY A 135 8.02 -3.68 7.18
CA GLY A 135 7.08 -2.78 7.86
C GLY A 135 7.77 -1.62 8.60
N ALA A 136 8.91 -1.89 9.24
CA ALA A 136 9.71 -0.89 9.94
C ALA A 136 10.35 0.12 8.98
N LEU A 137 10.70 -0.30 7.75
CA LEU A 137 11.17 0.61 6.69
C LEU A 137 10.05 1.48 6.10
N LEU A 138 8.81 0.99 6.09
CA LEU A 138 7.65 1.77 5.62
C LEU A 138 7.33 2.96 6.53
N VAL A 139 7.61 2.88 7.83
CA VAL A 139 7.34 3.98 8.79
C VAL A 139 8.13 5.26 8.48
N PRO A 140 9.48 5.24 8.37
CA PRO A 140 10.23 6.44 8.02
C PRO A 140 9.89 6.93 6.60
N LEU A 141 9.61 6.05 5.64
CA LEU A 141 9.15 6.47 4.30
C LEU A 141 7.80 7.19 4.35
N ALA A 142 6.85 6.71 5.15
CA ALA A 142 5.56 7.38 5.36
C ALA A 142 5.73 8.78 6.00
N LEU A 143 6.66 8.92 6.95
CA LEU A 143 6.99 10.22 7.55
C LEU A 143 7.65 11.17 6.55
N LEU A 144 8.60 10.69 5.75
CA LEU A 144 9.24 11.46 4.69
C LEU A 144 8.22 11.89 3.62
N GLU A 145 7.29 11.00 3.28
CA GLU A 145 6.20 11.28 2.35
C GLU A 145 5.33 12.43 2.86
N GLY A 146 4.86 12.36 4.11
CA GLY A 146 4.10 13.43 4.74
C GLY A 146 4.86 14.75 4.82
N PHE A 147 6.18 14.71 5.12
CA PHE A 147 7.03 15.89 5.13
C PHE A 147 7.19 16.51 3.73
N SER A 148 7.40 15.68 2.71
CA SER A 148 7.60 16.16 1.34
C SER A 148 6.36 16.86 0.76
N GLY A 149 5.16 16.36 1.08
CA GLY A 149 3.89 16.99 0.71
C GLY A 149 3.60 18.29 1.48
N TYR A 150 4.15 18.44 2.69
CA TYR A 150 3.92 19.61 3.54
C TYR A 150 4.46 20.91 2.93
N LEU A 151 5.51 20.85 2.11
CA LEU A 151 6.06 22.02 1.42
C LEU A 151 5.14 22.54 0.30
N LEU A 152 4.37 21.65 -0.35
CA LEU A 152 3.72 21.94 -1.63
C LEU A 152 2.69 23.09 -1.61
N PRO A 153 1.94 23.36 -0.52
CA PRO A 153 1.12 24.56 -0.44
C PRO A 153 1.89 25.87 -0.57
N TYR A 154 3.20 25.85 -0.27
CA TYR A 154 4.11 26.99 -0.36
C TYR A 154 3.63 28.24 0.42
N ASP A 155 3.03 28.01 1.59
CA ASP A 155 2.73 29.06 2.58
C ASP A 155 3.88 29.28 3.56
N GLN A 156 3.77 30.28 4.43
CA GLN A 156 4.83 30.63 5.38
C GLN A 156 5.18 29.47 6.33
N THR A 157 4.18 28.72 6.78
CA THR A 157 4.42 27.59 7.69
C THR A 157 5.15 26.46 6.96
N ALA A 158 4.72 26.12 5.74
CA ALA A 158 5.36 25.15 4.87
C ALA A 158 6.82 25.51 4.57
N TYR A 159 7.08 26.78 4.23
CA TYR A 159 8.42 27.30 3.94
C TYR A 159 9.36 27.11 5.13
N TRP A 160 8.99 27.62 6.30
CA TRP A 160 9.86 27.56 7.49
C TRP A 160 10.01 26.15 8.05
N ALA A 161 8.95 25.33 8.01
CA ALA A 161 9.05 23.92 8.36
C ALA A 161 10.07 23.19 7.46
N THR A 162 10.12 23.52 6.18
CA THR A 162 11.08 22.93 5.23
C THR A 162 12.51 23.39 5.53
N VAL A 163 12.72 24.68 5.83
CA VAL A 163 14.03 25.19 6.27
C VAL A 163 14.54 24.41 7.48
N VAL A 164 13.69 24.24 8.50
CA VAL A 164 14.04 23.48 9.71
C VAL A 164 14.34 22.01 9.37
N GLY A 165 13.49 21.35 8.59
CA GLY A 165 13.66 19.95 8.21
C GLY A 165 14.95 19.70 7.41
N ILE A 166 15.28 20.57 6.45
CA ILE A 166 16.54 20.47 5.69
C ILE A 166 17.74 20.70 6.61
N ASN A 167 17.68 21.68 7.52
CA ASN A 167 18.78 21.98 8.42
C ASN A 167 19.04 20.84 9.42
N ILE A 168 17.99 20.20 9.97
CA ILE A 168 18.14 19.02 10.83
C ILE A 168 18.85 17.89 10.07
N ASN A 169 18.43 17.59 8.83
CA ASN A 169 19.10 16.59 8.00
C ASN A 169 20.56 16.95 7.71
N GLY A 170 20.85 18.25 7.60
CA GLY A 170 22.21 18.79 7.45
C GLY A 170 23.16 18.47 8.61
N THR A 171 22.64 18.19 9.81
CA THR A 171 23.46 17.87 10.99
C THR A 171 24.02 16.44 10.99
N ALA A 172 23.49 15.56 10.14
CA ALA A 172 23.97 14.17 10.07
C ALA A 172 25.42 14.12 9.55
N PRO A 173 26.30 13.29 10.14
CA PRO A 173 27.68 13.21 9.72
C PRO A 173 27.79 12.65 8.29
N PHE A 174 28.86 13.05 7.59
CA PHE A 174 29.22 12.63 6.22
C PHE A 174 28.23 13.05 5.11
N LEU A 175 27.01 12.50 5.12
CA LEU A 175 26.03 12.70 4.05
C LEU A 175 25.04 13.85 4.32
N GLY A 176 24.91 14.31 5.57
CA GLY A 176 23.95 15.37 5.94
C GLY A 176 24.15 16.66 5.15
N PRO A 177 25.36 17.26 5.11
CA PRO A 177 25.61 18.49 4.37
C PRO A 177 25.30 18.38 2.88
N PHE A 178 25.66 17.25 2.25
CA PHE A 178 25.34 16.98 0.86
C PHE A 178 23.83 16.87 0.64
N LEU A 179 23.13 16.07 1.46
CA LEU A 179 21.68 15.90 1.38
C LEU A 179 20.94 17.23 1.58
N ALA A 180 21.35 18.05 2.54
CA ALA A 180 20.73 19.34 2.79
C ALA A 180 20.94 20.30 1.60
N SER A 181 22.15 20.35 1.05
CA SER A 181 22.46 21.14 -0.15
C SER A 181 21.66 20.64 -1.37
N PHE A 182 21.58 19.33 -1.55
CA PHE A 182 20.81 18.69 -2.62
C PHE A 182 19.30 18.94 -2.49
N LEU A 183 18.72 18.84 -1.30
CA LEU A 183 17.29 19.09 -1.12
C LEU A 183 16.95 20.57 -1.27
N ARG A 184 17.84 21.47 -0.83
CA ARG A 184 17.66 22.92 -0.98
C ARG A 184 17.81 23.36 -2.43
N GLY A 185 18.85 22.91 -3.14
CA GLY A 185 19.07 23.28 -4.54
C GLY A 185 19.45 24.74 -4.81
N GLY A 186 19.75 25.52 -3.77
CA GLY A 186 20.13 26.93 -3.84
C GLY A 186 20.59 27.49 -2.49
N SER A 187 20.80 28.81 -2.40
CA SER A 187 21.08 29.50 -1.14
C SER A 187 19.89 29.50 -0.18
N GLU A 188 18.68 29.52 -0.74
CA GLU A 188 17.40 29.56 -0.04
C GLU A 188 16.41 28.56 -0.65
N ILE A 189 15.23 28.42 -0.03
CA ILE A 189 14.16 27.59 -0.57
C ILE A 189 13.56 28.33 -1.78
N GLY A 190 13.53 27.66 -2.93
CA GLY A 190 13.11 28.28 -4.18
C GLY A 190 12.57 27.28 -5.21
N PRO A 191 12.57 27.65 -6.50
CA PRO A 191 11.97 26.82 -7.57
C PRO A 191 12.54 25.40 -7.62
N GLU A 192 13.87 25.27 -7.51
CA GLU A 192 14.57 23.98 -7.49
C GLU A 192 14.16 23.11 -6.30
N THR A 193 14.02 23.71 -5.11
CA THR A 193 13.57 22.99 -3.91
C THR A 193 12.16 22.45 -4.12
N LEU A 194 11.25 23.29 -4.61
CA LEU A 194 9.85 22.93 -4.79
C LEU A 194 9.68 21.84 -5.84
N ALA A 195 10.40 21.94 -6.98
CA ALA A 195 10.38 20.93 -8.02
C ALA A 195 10.91 19.56 -7.53
N ARG A 196 11.97 19.55 -6.71
CA ARG A 196 12.52 18.34 -6.11
C ARG A 196 11.53 17.70 -5.13
N PHE A 197 10.97 18.50 -4.22
CA PHE A 197 9.97 18.01 -3.27
C PHE A 197 8.72 17.49 -3.96
N TYR A 198 8.24 18.17 -5.00
CA TYR A 198 7.13 17.69 -5.81
C TYR A 198 7.45 16.34 -6.48
N SER A 199 8.64 16.20 -7.06
CA SER A 199 9.09 14.95 -7.68
C SER A 199 9.24 13.81 -6.66
N LEU A 200 9.75 14.12 -5.45
CA LEU A 200 9.85 13.16 -4.37
C LEU A 200 8.46 12.70 -3.91
N HIS A 201 7.56 13.65 -3.64
CA HIS A 201 6.22 13.42 -3.10
C HIS A 201 5.28 12.73 -4.09
N MET A 202 5.33 13.08 -5.38
CA MET A 202 4.41 12.50 -6.36
C MET A 202 4.89 11.18 -6.96
N LEU A 203 6.21 10.96 -7.05
CA LEU A 203 6.77 9.84 -7.80
C LEU A 203 7.62 8.92 -6.93
N LEU A 204 8.75 9.43 -6.40
CA LEU A 204 9.77 8.56 -5.83
C LEU A 204 9.30 7.88 -4.54
N LEU A 205 8.78 8.66 -3.59
CA LEU A 205 8.40 8.16 -2.27
C LEU A 205 7.12 7.30 -2.33
N PRO A 206 6.02 7.69 -3.00
CA PRO A 206 4.87 6.80 -3.15
C PRO A 206 5.21 5.53 -3.92
N GLY A 207 6.06 5.61 -4.95
CA GLY A 207 6.51 4.44 -5.71
C GLY A 207 7.31 3.47 -4.85
N ALA A 208 8.24 3.97 -4.04
CA ALA A 208 9.00 3.16 -3.09
C ALA A 208 8.10 2.52 -2.02
N ILE A 209 7.16 3.30 -1.46
CA ILE A 209 6.17 2.80 -0.49
C ILE A 209 5.29 1.71 -1.13
N LEU A 210 4.80 1.92 -2.36
CA LEU A 210 3.98 0.94 -3.08
C LEU A 210 4.74 -0.38 -3.30
N GLY A 211 6.01 -0.30 -3.71
CA GLY A 211 6.87 -1.47 -3.88
C GLY A 211 7.07 -2.26 -2.58
N LEU A 212 7.35 -1.57 -1.48
CA LEU A 212 7.50 -2.21 -0.16
C LEU A 212 6.18 -2.74 0.40
N ILE A 213 5.05 -2.06 0.17
CA ILE A 213 3.71 -2.59 0.50
C ILE A 213 3.45 -3.88 -0.28
N GLY A 214 3.82 -3.94 -1.57
CA GLY A 214 3.71 -5.16 -2.37
C GLY A 214 4.47 -6.33 -1.75
N LEU A 215 5.74 -6.11 -1.37
CA LEU A 215 6.55 -7.12 -0.67
C LEU A 215 5.96 -7.48 0.71
N HIS A 216 5.49 -6.49 1.47
CA HIS A 216 4.88 -6.68 2.78
C HIS A 216 3.63 -7.57 2.69
N LEU A 217 2.72 -7.26 1.76
CA LEU A 217 1.53 -8.07 1.51
C LEU A 217 1.87 -9.47 1.02
N TYR A 218 2.85 -9.62 0.12
CA TYR A 218 3.34 -10.92 -0.33
C TYR A 218 3.81 -11.78 0.85
N LEU A 219 4.60 -11.23 1.78
CA LEU A 219 5.06 -11.95 2.96
C LEU A 219 3.91 -12.34 3.90
N ILE A 220 2.93 -11.45 4.08
CA ILE A 220 1.71 -11.78 4.85
C ILE A 220 0.94 -12.93 4.19
N VAL A 221 0.85 -12.95 2.86
CA VAL A 221 0.15 -13.98 2.08
C VAL A 221 0.85 -15.33 2.18
N ARG A 222 2.19 -15.32 2.19
CA ARG A 222 3.03 -16.51 2.34
C ARG A 222 3.04 -17.07 3.77
N LEU A 223 3.14 -16.20 4.78
CA LEU A 223 3.40 -16.59 6.18
C LEU A 223 2.13 -16.61 7.05
N GLY A 224 1.01 -16.13 6.52
CA GLY A 224 -0.25 -16.01 7.25
C GLY A 224 -0.26 -14.88 8.31
N VAL A 225 -1.44 -14.67 8.90
CA VAL A 225 -1.65 -13.69 9.97
C VAL A 225 -1.51 -14.38 11.33
N SER A 226 -0.86 -13.71 12.28
CA SER A 226 -0.72 -14.22 13.65
C SER A 226 -2.04 -14.11 14.43
N SER A 227 -2.34 -15.13 15.22
CA SER A 227 -3.36 -15.06 16.28
C SER A 227 -2.97 -14.04 17.36
N PRO A 228 -3.92 -13.51 18.14
CA PRO A 228 -3.62 -12.69 19.29
C PRO A 228 -2.83 -13.45 20.38
N PRO A 229 -2.09 -12.76 21.27
CA PRO A 229 -1.26 -13.40 22.31
C PRO A 229 -2.03 -14.27 23.31
N TRP A 230 -3.31 -13.99 23.54
CA TRP A 230 -4.17 -14.75 24.43
C TRP A 230 -4.81 -15.99 23.76
N SER A 231 -4.49 -16.23 22.48
CA SER A 231 -4.98 -17.41 21.78
C SER A 231 -4.37 -18.69 22.32
N LYS A 232 -5.17 -19.77 22.32
CA LYS A 232 -4.69 -21.13 22.59
C LYS A 232 -3.88 -21.69 21.42
N GLU A 233 -4.05 -21.13 20.21
CA GLU A 233 -3.27 -21.47 19.03
C GLU A 233 -2.00 -20.60 18.99
N ALA A 234 -0.83 -21.23 19.16
CA ALA A 234 0.44 -20.51 19.07
C ALA A 234 0.62 -19.90 17.66
N ALA A 235 1.04 -18.63 17.61
CA ALA A 235 1.34 -17.94 16.37
C ALA A 235 2.48 -18.67 15.61
N GLY A 236 2.22 -19.15 14.39
CA GLY A 236 3.23 -19.78 13.54
C GLY A 236 3.21 -21.30 13.43
N ARG A 237 2.21 -22.01 13.99
CA ARG A 237 1.97 -23.41 13.57
C ARG A 237 1.43 -23.45 12.14
N GLU A 238 1.89 -24.41 11.33
CA GLU A 238 1.19 -24.80 10.10
C GLU A 238 -0.26 -25.10 10.49
N ARG A 239 -1.19 -24.35 9.91
CA ARG A 239 -2.60 -24.68 10.03
C ARG A 239 -2.84 -25.78 9.03
N ASP A 240 -3.33 -26.92 9.48
CA ASP A 240 -3.79 -27.99 8.60
C ASP A 240 -4.69 -27.37 7.53
N GLU A 241 -4.23 -27.36 6.28
CA GLU A 241 -5.07 -27.01 5.16
C GLU A 241 -6.18 -28.04 5.13
N ALA A 242 -7.38 -27.66 5.58
CA ALA A 242 -8.56 -28.50 5.38
C ALA A 242 -8.57 -28.87 3.89
N PRO A 243 -8.66 -30.17 3.55
CA PRO A 243 -8.43 -30.65 2.20
C PRO A 243 -9.27 -29.82 1.23
N ALA A 244 -8.62 -29.36 0.16
CA ALA A 244 -9.29 -28.61 -0.90
C ALA A 244 -10.57 -29.36 -1.27
N VAL A 245 -11.74 -28.75 -1.03
CA VAL A 245 -13.03 -29.41 -1.26
C VAL A 245 -13.06 -29.80 -2.73
N PRO A 246 -13.08 -31.11 -3.07
CA PRO A 246 -13.12 -31.54 -4.45
C PRO A 246 -14.39 -30.97 -5.09
N GLY A 247 -14.22 -30.15 -6.14
CA GLY A 247 -15.34 -29.52 -6.85
C GLY A 247 -15.67 -28.07 -6.45
N SER A 248 -14.90 -27.42 -5.57
CA SER A 248 -15.08 -25.99 -5.26
C SER A 248 -14.30 -25.05 -6.21
N GLY A 249 -14.59 -25.11 -7.51
CA GLY A 249 -13.92 -24.26 -8.51
C GLY A 249 -14.84 -23.69 -9.58
N LEU A 250 -14.88 -22.35 -9.69
CA LEU A 250 -15.29 -21.64 -10.90
C LEU A 250 -14.24 -21.74 -12.01
N VAL A 251 -13.01 -22.17 -11.70
CA VAL A 251 -12.00 -22.62 -12.67
C VAL A 251 -11.34 -23.86 -12.06
N SER A 252 -11.40 -24.99 -12.76
CA SER A 252 -10.73 -26.24 -12.37
C SER A 252 -9.48 -26.39 -13.21
N PRO A 253 -8.28 -26.03 -12.72
CA PRO A 253 -7.08 -26.39 -13.45
C PRO A 253 -6.88 -27.90 -13.34
N ALA A 254 -7.14 -28.63 -14.43
CA ALA A 254 -6.72 -30.02 -14.54
C ALA A 254 -5.19 -30.07 -14.54
N PRO A 255 -4.55 -31.05 -13.86
CA PRO A 255 -3.10 -31.22 -13.95
C PRO A 255 -2.73 -31.54 -15.40
N ARG A 256 -1.92 -30.68 -16.05
CA ARG A 256 -1.29 -31.06 -17.32
C ARG A 256 -0.34 -32.23 -17.05
N GLY A 257 -0.62 -33.39 -17.66
CA GLY A 257 0.41 -34.41 -17.89
C GLY A 257 0.38 -35.69 -17.03
N VAL A 258 -0.69 -36.04 -16.31
CA VAL A 258 -0.79 -37.42 -15.77
C VAL A 258 -1.33 -38.36 -16.84
N THR A 259 -0.43 -38.80 -17.72
CA THR A 259 -0.64 -40.07 -18.43
C THR A 259 -0.71 -41.16 -17.36
N LYS A 260 -1.89 -41.74 -17.14
CA LYS A 260 -2.01 -43.00 -16.41
C LYS A 260 -1.21 -44.03 -17.21
N ARG A 261 -0.07 -44.48 -16.70
CA ARG A 261 0.49 -45.75 -17.17
C ARG A 261 -0.50 -46.84 -16.76
N PRO A 262 -0.94 -47.71 -17.69
CA PRO A 262 -1.63 -48.92 -17.31
C PRO A 262 -0.61 -49.88 -16.70
N ASP A 263 -1.06 -50.49 -15.62
CA ASP A 263 -0.44 -51.52 -14.78
C ASP A 263 0.18 -52.67 -15.58
#